data_AF-A0A1H5C8G1-F1
#
_entry.id   AF-A0A1H5C8G1-F1
#
_cell.length_a   1.000
_cell.length_b   1.000
_cell.length_c   1.000
_cell.angle_alpha   90.00
_cell.angle_beta   90.00
_cell.angle_gamma   90.00
#
_symmetry.space_group_name_H-M   'P 1'
#
loop_
_entity.id
_entity.type
_entity.pdbx_description
1 polymer ?
#
loop_
_entity_poly.entity_id
_entity_poly.type
_entity_poly.pdbx_seq_one_letter_code
_entity_poly.pdbx_strand_id
1 'polypeptide(L)'
;MFEAIQEPVLAMAASPWVLLVLFAGCVIDGFFPPVPSESLVIALTSLAISHEAPNLWWIGLVAAAGAFLGDNIAYAIGTKLPIHSFRIFRSRRGQKTLAWAERALAKRGAVFILAARYIPIGRVAVNMTAGAVGYPYRRFVVVAAIAAVMWSGYSIGLGASAGAALHANPLLGVGAGVVLGVVMGVLVDGVVRLVLRRRGIDPIEQMHEVVHQREESEDPQALEPRH
;
A
#
# COMPACT_ATOMS: atom_id res chain seq x y z
N MET A 1 -17.99 -12.37 -32.87
CA MET A 1 -17.24 -11.11 -32.58
C MET A 1 -16.59 -11.15 -31.19
N PHE A 2 -17.31 -11.57 -30.14
CA PHE A 2 -16.71 -11.82 -28.81
C PHE A 2 -15.63 -12.94 -28.82
N GLU A 3 -15.88 -14.06 -29.49
CA GLU A 3 -14.91 -15.18 -29.61
C GLU A 3 -13.59 -14.80 -30.31
N ALA A 4 -13.63 -13.89 -31.29
CA ALA A 4 -12.45 -13.45 -32.03
C ALA A 4 -11.47 -12.61 -31.19
N ILE A 5 -11.94 -12.06 -30.06
CA ILE A 5 -11.11 -11.33 -29.09
C ILE A 5 -10.70 -12.28 -27.94
N GLN A 6 -11.49 -13.31 -27.65
CA GLN A 6 -11.23 -14.26 -26.56
C GLN A 6 -10.04 -15.19 -26.83
N GLU A 7 -9.94 -15.76 -28.04
CA GLU A 7 -8.84 -16.65 -28.44
C GLU A 7 -7.43 -16.05 -28.24
N PRO A 8 -7.12 -14.83 -28.75
CA PRO A 8 -5.81 -14.21 -28.54
C PRO A 8 -5.60 -13.77 -27.09
N VAL A 9 -6.65 -13.32 -26.38
CA VAL A 9 -6.53 -12.93 -24.96
C VAL A 9 -6.25 -14.14 -24.07
N LEU A 10 -6.89 -15.29 -24.34
CA LEU A 10 -6.63 -16.55 -23.63
C LEU A 10 -5.25 -17.11 -23.98
N ALA A 11 -4.81 -17.03 -25.24
CA ALA A 11 -3.47 -17.41 -25.65
C ALA A 11 -2.37 -16.52 -25.03
N MET A 12 -2.64 -15.23 -24.83
CA MET A 12 -1.74 -14.33 -24.10
C MET A 12 -1.80 -14.56 -22.58
N ALA A 13 -2.98 -14.82 -22.00
CA ALA A 13 -3.16 -15.12 -20.58
C ALA A 13 -2.51 -16.45 -20.15
N ALA A 14 -2.51 -17.46 -21.03
CA ALA A 14 -1.81 -18.72 -20.84
C ALA A 14 -0.30 -18.62 -21.12
N SER A 15 0.17 -17.49 -21.66
CA SER A 15 1.58 -17.27 -21.98
C SER A 15 2.39 -16.94 -20.72
N PRO A 16 3.61 -17.49 -20.56
CA PRO A 16 4.52 -17.12 -19.47
C PRO A 16 4.79 -15.61 -19.36
N TRP A 17 4.62 -14.90 -20.47
CA TRP A 17 4.75 -13.45 -20.56
C TRP A 17 3.75 -12.67 -19.70
N VAL A 18 2.55 -13.20 -19.43
CA VAL A 18 1.58 -12.51 -18.57
C VAL A 18 2.03 -12.47 -17.12
N LEU A 19 2.73 -13.50 -16.64
CA LEU A 19 3.36 -13.45 -15.32
C LEU A 19 4.50 -12.43 -15.28
N LEU A 20 5.26 -12.25 -16.37
CA LEU A 20 6.29 -11.21 -16.44
C LEU A 20 5.70 -9.79 -16.42
N VAL A 21 4.60 -9.58 -17.14
CA VAL A 21 3.88 -8.28 -17.13
C VAL A 21 3.29 -8.02 -15.75
N LEU A 22 2.69 -9.04 -15.11
CA LEU A 22 2.20 -8.95 -13.74
C LEU A 22 3.33 -8.59 -12.77
N PHE A 23 4.46 -9.29 -12.85
CA PHE A 23 5.64 -9.01 -12.06
C PHE A 23 6.09 -7.56 -12.22
N ALA A 24 6.30 -7.13 -13.48
CA ALA A 24 6.75 -5.77 -13.79
C ALA A 24 5.75 -4.72 -13.28
N GLY A 25 4.45 -4.95 -13.45
CA GLY A 25 3.39 -4.08 -12.95
C GLY A 25 3.43 -3.94 -11.42
N CYS A 26 3.55 -5.05 -10.68
CA CYS A 26 3.67 -5.03 -9.22
C CYS A 26 4.98 -4.39 -8.73
N VAL A 27 6.09 -4.59 -9.44
CA VAL A 27 7.38 -3.94 -9.13
C VAL A 27 7.26 -2.43 -9.29
N ILE A 28 6.75 -1.98 -10.44
CA ILE A 28 6.61 -0.56 -10.75
C ILE A 28 5.63 0.10 -9.77
N ASP A 29 4.48 -0.51 -9.51
CA ASP A 29 3.50 0.01 -8.54
C ASP A 29 4.06 0.15 -7.11
N GLY A 30 5.06 -0.66 -6.77
CA GLY A 30 5.76 -0.58 -5.48
C GLY A 30 6.53 0.72 -5.25
N PHE A 31 6.93 1.43 -6.31
CA PHE A 31 7.62 2.73 -6.22
C PHE A 31 7.00 3.84 -7.07
N PHE A 32 6.04 3.51 -7.94
CA PHE A 32 5.33 4.39 -8.85
C PHE A 32 3.83 4.01 -8.85
N PRO A 33 3.04 4.56 -7.89
CA PRO A 33 1.64 4.19 -7.62
C PRO A 33 0.61 4.32 -8.75
N PRO A 34 0.83 5.05 -9.86
CA PRO A 34 -0.17 5.13 -10.93
C PRO A 34 -0.48 3.81 -11.64
N VAL A 35 0.28 2.73 -11.38
CA VAL A 35 0.10 1.44 -12.04
C VAL A 35 -0.98 0.63 -11.33
N PRO A 36 -2.08 0.24 -12.01
CA PRO A 36 -3.20 -0.48 -11.39
C PRO A 36 -2.88 -1.98 -11.22
N SER A 37 -1.86 -2.29 -10.40
CA SER A 37 -1.38 -3.66 -10.19
C SER A 37 -2.43 -4.54 -9.49
N GLU A 38 -3.22 -3.97 -8.59
CA GLU A 38 -4.31 -4.65 -7.88
C GLU A 38 -5.40 -5.13 -8.84
N SER A 39 -5.85 -4.26 -9.76
CA SER A 39 -6.81 -4.63 -10.79
C SER A 39 -6.30 -5.75 -11.70
N LEU A 40 -5.00 -5.74 -12.02
CA LEU A 40 -4.36 -6.77 -12.83
C LEU A 40 -4.35 -8.14 -12.13
N VAL A 41 -4.00 -8.19 -10.84
CA VAL A 41 -4.03 -9.43 -10.04
C VAL A 41 -5.44 -9.97 -9.95
N ILE A 42 -6.41 -9.11 -9.65
CA ILE A 42 -7.84 -9.51 -9.52
C ILE A 42 -8.36 -10.05 -10.85
N ALA A 43 -8.07 -9.37 -11.96
CA ALA A 43 -8.51 -9.79 -13.29
C ALA A 43 -7.89 -11.15 -13.71
N LEU A 44 -6.58 -11.32 -13.55
CA LEU A 44 -5.89 -12.56 -13.89
C LEU A 44 -6.36 -13.74 -13.02
N THR A 45 -6.59 -13.48 -11.73
CA THR A 45 -7.11 -14.50 -10.81
C THR A 45 -8.56 -14.88 -11.16
N SER A 46 -9.41 -13.90 -11.49
CA SER A 46 -10.78 -14.17 -11.94
C SER A 46 -10.80 -15.03 -13.20
N LEU A 47 -9.95 -14.71 -14.18
CA LEU A 47 -9.81 -15.49 -15.40
C LEU A 47 -9.30 -16.91 -15.14
N ALA A 48 -8.33 -17.05 -14.23
CA ALA A 48 -7.77 -18.34 -13.82
C ALA A 48 -8.80 -19.28 -13.19
N ILE A 49 -9.76 -18.74 -12.43
CA ILE A 49 -10.87 -19.54 -11.88
C ILE A 49 -11.84 -19.98 -12.98
N SER A 50 -12.10 -19.13 -13.97
CA SER A 50 -13.07 -19.41 -15.03
C SER A 50 -12.57 -20.36 -16.11
N HIS A 51 -11.27 -20.35 -16.40
CA HIS A 51 -10.67 -21.06 -17.54
C HIS A 51 -9.51 -22.01 -17.16
N GLU A 52 -9.32 -22.30 -15.87
CA GLU A 52 -8.26 -23.17 -15.33
C GLU A 52 -6.81 -22.76 -15.68
N ALA A 53 -6.61 -21.55 -16.22
CA ALA A 53 -5.31 -20.99 -16.56
C ALA A 53 -5.31 -19.46 -16.47
N PRO A 54 -4.21 -18.83 -16.02
CA PRO A 54 -2.97 -19.41 -15.49
C PRO A 54 -3.09 -19.91 -14.03
N ASN A 55 -2.14 -20.73 -13.55
CA ASN A 55 -2.19 -21.30 -12.21
C ASN A 55 -2.17 -20.21 -11.11
N LEU A 56 -3.16 -20.26 -10.21
CA LEU A 56 -3.35 -19.31 -9.10
C LEU A 56 -2.12 -19.16 -8.21
N TRP A 57 -1.38 -20.24 -7.96
CA TRP A 57 -0.16 -20.23 -7.16
C TRP A 57 0.92 -19.37 -7.82
N TRP A 58 1.08 -19.46 -9.13
CA TRP A 58 2.06 -18.66 -9.88
C TRP A 58 1.67 -17.19 -9.90
N ILE A 59 0.38 -16.86 -10.08
CA ILE A 59 -0.12 -15.48 -9.98
C ILE A 59 0.23 -14.89 -8.61
N GLY A 60 -0.06 -15.62 -7.53
CA GLY A 60 0.22 -15.17 -6.17
C GLY A 60 1.70 -14.98 -5.87
N LEU A 61 2.52 -15.99 -6.18
CA LEU A 61 3.96 -15.91 -5.96
C LEU A 61 4.60 -14.75 -6.73
N VAL A 62 4.20 -14.56 -7.99
CA VAL A 62 4.75 -13.51 -8.83
C VAL A 62 4.29 -12.12 -8.38
N ALA A 63 3.01 -11.96 -8.02
CA ALA A 63 2.49 -10.71 -7.47
C ALA A 63 3.17 -10.34 -6.15
N ALA A 64 3.30 -11.30 -5.22
CA ALA A 64 4.00 -11.10 -3.96
C ALA A 64 5.48 -10.75 -4.17
N ALA A 65 6.18 -11.48 -5.06
CA ALA A 65 7.58 -11.23 -5.36
C ALA A 65 7.80 -9.84 -6.00
N GLY A 66 6.95 -9.46 -6.96
CA GLY A 66 7.04 -8.16 -7.61
C GLY A 66 6.80 -7.02 -6.63
N ALA A 67 5.76 -7.13 -5.81
CA ALA A 67 5.44 -6.09 -4.85
C ALA A 67 6.49 -6.00 -3.73
N PHE A 68 7.03 -7.13 -3.26
CA PHE A 68 8.16 -7.16 -2.33
C PHE A 68 9.41 -6.49 -2.92
N LEU A 69 9.74 -6.76 -4.18
CA LEU A 69 10.88 -6.13 -4.84
C LEU A 69 10.67 -4.62 -5.01
N GLY A 70 9.46 -4.19 -5.39
CA GLY A 70 9.10 -2.77 -5.46
C GLY A 70 9.25 -2.04 -4.12
N ASP A 71 8.82 -2.66 -3.02
CA ASP A 71 9.01 -2.12 -1.66
C ASP A 71 10.49 -1.95 -1.31
N ASN A 72 11.32 -2.92 -1.68
CA ASN A 72 12.78 -2.86 -1.47
C ASN A 72 13.44 -1.77 -2.33
N ILE A 73 12.97 -1.56 -3.57
CA ILE A 73 13.42 -0.46 -4.42
C ILE A 73 13.09 0.89 -3.76
N ALA A 74 11.86 1.06 -3.26
CA ALA A 74 11.46 2.28 -2.55
C ALA A 74 12.34 2.55 -1.31
N TYR A 75 12.64 1.51 -0.51
CA TYR A 75 13.57 1.62 0.63
C TYR A 75 14.99 1.99 0.18
N ALA A 76 15.50 1.36 -0.88
CA ALA A 76 16.84 1.64 -1.40
C ALA A 76 16.95 3.07 -1.94
N ILE A 77 15.92 3.58 -2.62
CA ILE A 77 15.83 4.99 -3.03
C ILE A 77 15.86 5.88 -1.79
N GLY A 78 15.06 5.56 -0.77
CA GLY A 78 15.04 6.23 0.52
C GLY A 78 16.43 6.38 1.15
N THR A 79 17.20 5.29 1.17
CA THR A 79 18.55 5.23 1.76
C THR A 79 19.55 6.13 1.01
N LYS A 80 19.34 6.34 -0.29
CA LYS A 80 20.20 7.18 -1.13
C LYS A 80 19.80 8.67 -1.13
N LEU A 81 18.65 9.02 -0.57
CA LEU A 81 18.20 10.41 -0.49
C LEU A 81 18.99 11.14 0.61
N PRO A 82 19.71 12.24 0.30
CA PRO A 82 20.41 13.04 1.29
C PRO A 82 19.41 13.94 2.03
N ILE A 83 18.51 13.32 2.80
CA ILE A 83 17.40 14.00 3.46
C ILE A 83 17.85 15.16 4.37
N HIS A 84 19.02 15.03 4.99
CA HIS A 84 19.62 16.09 5.82
C HIS A 84 20.10 17.31 5.03
N SER A 85 20.33 17.16 3.73
CA SER A 85 20.79 18.24 2.84
C SER A 85 19.63 19.05 2.26
N PHE A 86 18.40 18.55 2.28
CA PHE A 86 17.24 19.28 1.75
C PHE A 86 16.83 20.45 2.64
N ARG A 87 16.58 21.61 2.02
CA ARG A 87 16.20 22.86 2.69
C ARG A 87 14.98 22.72 3.61
N ILE A 88 14.03 21.84 3.26
CA ILE A 88 12.82 21.60 4.06
C ILE A 88 13.14 20.97 5.43
N PHE A 89 14.13 20.06 5.45
CA PHE A 89 14.55 19.32 6.64
C PHE A 89 15.62 20.04 7.46
N ARG A 90 16.17 21.15 6.95
CA ARG A 90 17.07 22.05 7.69
C ARG A 90 16.33 22.97 8.67
N SER A 91 15.02 23.12 8.51
CA SER A 91 14.18 23.90 9.44
C SER A 91 13.97 23.16 10.77
N ARG A 92 13.76 23.87 11.87
CA ARG A 92 13.40 23.26 13.18
C ARG A 92 12.18 22.33 13.06
N ARG A 93 11.20 22.69 12.22
CA ARG A 93 10.00 21.87 11.95
C ARG A 93 10.37 20.59 11.21
N GLY A 94 11.17 20.68 10.13
CA GLY A 94 11.62 19.52 9.38
C GLY A 94 12.47 18.53 10.18
N GLN A 95 13.35 19.03 11.06
CA GLN A 95 14.11 18.19 11.99
C GLN A 95 13.21 17.46 13.00
N LYS A 96 12.18 18.14 13.53
CA LYS A 96 11.18 17.51 14.41
C LYS A 96 10.41 16.40 13.69
N THR A 97 10.00 16.62 12.44
CA THR A 97 9.32 15.60 11.62
C THR A 97 10.21 14.39 11.38
N LEU A 98 11.49 14.61 11.07
CA LEU A 98 12.43 13.52 10.85
C LEU A 98 12.68 12.70 12.11
N ALA A 99 12.91 13.38 13.24
CA ALA A 99 13.06 12.72 14.55
C ALA A 99 11.78 12.02 15.01
N TRP A 100 10.60 12.51 14.61
CA TRP A 100 9.35 11.79 14.82
C TRP A 100 9.29 10.51 13.98
N ALA A 101 9.59 10.59 12.68
CA ALA A 101 9.57 9.45 11.78
C ALA A 101 10.55 8.35 12.23
N GLU A 102 11.76 8.72 12.61
CA GLU A 102 12.76 7.81 13.15
C GLU A 102 12.26 7.12 14.42
N ARG A 103 11.71 7.86 15.40
CA ARG A 103 11.15 7.29 16.63
C ARG A 103 9.91 6.42 16.37
N ALA A 104 9.07 6.82 15.43
CA ALA A 104 7.86 6.09 15.05
C ALA A 104 8.22 4.74 14.42
N LEU A 105 9.17 4.72 13.48
CA LEU A 105 9.66 3.50 12.85
C LEU A 105 10.49 2.64 13.82
N ALA A 106 11.32 3.23 14.67
CA ALA A 106 12.06 2.49 15.68
C ALA A 106 11.15 1.73 16.65
N LYS A 107 10.03 2.36 17.07
CA LYS A 107 9.06 1.74 18.00
C LYS A 107 8.04 0.84 17.33
N ARG A 108 7.60 1.15 16.11
CA ARG A 108 6.43 0.52 15.46
C ARG A 108 6.57 0.35 13.95
N GLY A 109 7.79 0.30 13.42
CA GLY A 109 8.06 0.23 11.99
C GLY A 109 7.31 -0.89 11.27
N ALA A 110 7.18 -2.06 11.93
CA ALA A 110 6.40 -3.16 11.37
C ALA A 110 4.94 -2.80 11.09
N VAL A 111 4.29 -2.11 12.02
CA VAL A 111 2.89 -1.69 11.89
C VAL A 111 2.75 -0.62 10.82
N PHE A 112 3.66 0.34 10.77
CA PHE A 112 3.62 1.39 9.74
C PHE A 112 3.81 0.85 8.34
N ILE A 113 4.78 -0.04 8.13
CA ILE A 113 5.04 -0.65 6.81
C ILE A 113 3.84 -1.51 6.37
N LEU A 114 3.22 -2.26 7.28
CA LEU A 114 2.01 -3.04 6.98
C LEU A 114 0.81 -2.14 6.67
N ALA A 115 0.55 -1.14 7.52
CA ALA A 115 -0.61 -0.25 7.36
C ALA A 115 -0.50 0.62 6.10
N ALA A 116 0.70 1.09 5.77
CA ALA A 116 0.96 1.92 4.60
C ALA A 116 0.57 1.24 3.29
N ARG A 117 0.51 -0.10 3.26
CA ARG A 117 0.13 -0.87 2.08
C ARG A 117 -1.32 -0.67 1.65
N TYR A 118 -2.18 -0.26 2.56
CA TYR A 118 -3.60 -0.01 2.30
C TYR A 118 -3.91 1.47 2.02
N ILE A 119 -2.89 2.34 2.11
CA ILE A 119 -3.02 3.77 1.84
C ILE A 119 -2.39 4.04 0.46
N PRO A 120 -3.16 4.54 -0.53
CA PRO A 120 -2.62 4.96 -1.82
C PRO A 120 -1.44 5.93 -1.60
N ILE A 121 -0.31 5.72 -2.30
CA ILE A 121 0.93 6.50 -2.16
C ILE A 121 1.65 6.32 -0.79
N GLY A 122 0.90 6.00 0.28
CA GLY A 122 1.42 5.82 1.64
C GLY A 122 2.52 4.76 1.73
N ARG A 123 2.37 3.64 1.02
CA ARG A 123 3.39 2.58 0.85
C ARG A 123 4.74 3.16 0.44
N VAL A 124 4.77 3.93 -0.64
CA VAL A 124 6.01 4.48 -1.21
C VAL A 124 6.63 5.47 -0.23
N ALA A 125 5.82 6.35 0.35
CA ALA A 125 6.27 7.34 1.33
C ALA A 125 6.86 6.67 2.57
N VAL A 126 6.22 5.65 3.14
CA VAL A 126 6.70 4.96 4.35
C VAL A 126 7.94 4.12 4.06
N ASN A 127 8.00 3.40 2.93
CA ASN A 127 9.17 2.61 2.56
C ASN A 127 10.39 3.49 2.26
N MET A 128 10.20 4.59 1.53
CA MET A 128 11.25 5.59 1.30
C MET A 128 11.69 6.25 2.60
N THR A 129 10.74 6.61 3.47
CA THR A 129 11.06 7.20 4.78
C THR A 129 11.85 6.21 5.65
N ALA A 130 11.50 4.92 5.61
CA ALA A 130 12.22 3.87 6.32
C ALA A 130 13.68 3.76 5.86
N GLY A 131 13.94 3.85 4.56
CA GLY A 131 15.30 3.93 4.04
C GLY A 131 16.01 5.21 4.47
N ALA A 132 15.33 6.35 4.35
CA ALA A 132 15.92 7.66 4.60
C ALA A 132 16.32 7.87 6.08
N VAL A 133 15.51 7.37 7.03
CA VAL A 133 15.82 7.42 8.47
C VAL A 133 16.72 6.29 8.94
N GLY A 134 17.22 5.43 8.04
CA GLY A 134 18.12 4.33 8.40
C GLY A 134 17.46 3.20 9.21
N TYR A 135 16.16 2.95 9.03
CA TYR A 135 15.48 1.84 9.70
C TYR A 135 16.13 0.48 9.33
N PRO A 136 16.38 -0.47 10.27
CA PRO A 136 17.18 -1.66 9.98
C PRO A 136 16.65 -2.50 8.81
N TYR A 137 17.46 -2.65 7.75
CA TYR A 137 17.07 -3.34 6.51
C TYR A 137 16.53 -4.75 6.73
N ARG A 138 17.16 -5.54 7.61
CA ARG A 138 16.69 -6.90 7.94
C ARG A 138 15.27 -6.92 8.49
N ARG A 139 14.90 -5.95 9.34
CA ARG A 139 13.54 -5.84 9.88
C ARG A 139 12.57 -5.37 8.82
N PHE A 140 13.00 -4.45 7.96
CA PHE A 140 12.21 -3.98 6.83
C PHE A 140 11.84 -5.13 5.90
N VAL A 141 12.82 -5.91 5.45
CA VAL A 141 12.64 -7.03 4.52
C VAL A 141 11.62 -8.04 5.05
N VAL A 142 11.73 -8.45 6.32
CA VAL A 142 10.79 -9.43 6.89
C VAL A 142 9.36 -8.88 6.90
N VAL A 143 9.18 -7.62 7.31
CA VAL A 143 7.85 -7.01 7.35
C VAL A 143 7.30 -6.78 5.94
N ALA A 144 8.12 -6.31 5.00
CA ALA A 144 7.73 -6.09 3.62
C ALA A 144 7.33 -7.40 2.93
N ALA A 145 8.04 -8.50 3.22
CA ALA A 145 7.67 -9.83 2.71
C ALA A 145 6.31 -10.28 3.23
N ILE A 146 6.06 -10.15 4.54
CA ILE A 146 4.75 -10.46 5.15
C ILE A 146 3.65 -9.59 4.51
N ALA A 147 3.90 -8.29 4.38
CA ALA A 147 2.98 -7.36 3.77
C ALA A 147 2.65 -7.74 2.31
N ALA A 148 3.66 -8.17 1.54
CA ALA A 148 3.50 -8.58 0.15
C ALA A 148 2.69 -9.85 -0.02
N VAL A 149 2.94 -10.85 0.84
CA VAL A 149 2.16 -12.09 0.85
C VAL A 149 0.72 -11.82 1.27
N MET A 150 0.48 -11.03 2.32
CA MET A 150 -0.89 -10.68 2.75
C MET A 150 -1.67 -9.95 1.67
N TRP A 151 -1.05 -8.97 1.01
CA TRP A 151 -1.68 -8.23 -0.08
C TRP A 151 -1.98 -9.13 -1.28
N SER A 152 -1.02 -9.96 -1.70
CA SER A 152 -1.22 -10.89 -2.80
C SER A 152 -2.35 -11.88 -2.51
N GLY A 153 -2.37 -12.46 -1.30
CA GLY A 153 -3.45 -13.34 -0.86
C GLY A 153 -4.81 -12.65 -0.83
N TYR A 154 -4.86 -11.39 -0.40
CA TYR A 154 -6.08 -10.57 -0.44
C TYR A 154 -6.57 -10.34 -1.88
N SER A 155 -5.70 -9.92 -2.79
CA SER A 155 -6.05 -9.67 -4.19
C SER A 155 -6.47 -10.96 -4.92
N ILE A 156 -5.84 -12.10 -4.61
CA ILE A 156 -6.27 -13.41 -5.09
C ILE A 156 -7.64 -13.79 -4.51
N GLY A 157 -7.88 -13.58 -3.22
CA GLY A 157 -9.18 -13.86 -2.62
C GLY A 157 -10.31 -13.08 -3.30
N LEU A 158 -10.07 -11.80 -3.58
CA LEU A 158 -11.01 -10.96 -4.33
C LEU A 158 -11.21 -11.45 -5.75
N GLY A 159 -10.13 -11.68 -6.51
CA GLY A 159 -10.22 -12.17 -7.88
C GLY A 159 -10.90 -13.54 -7.99
N ALA A 160 -10.63 -14.44 -7.05
CA ALA A 160 -11.24 -15.75 -7.01
C ALA A 160 -12.75 -15.68 -6.73
N SER A 161 -13.15 -14.82 -5.78
CA SER A 161 -14.58 -14.59 -5.51
C SER A 161 -15.31 -13.97 -6.71
N ALA A 162 -14.67 -13.03 -7.40
CA ALA A 162 -15.20 -12.43 -8.62
C ALA A 162 -15.33 -13.46 -9.76
N GLY A 163 -14.31 -14.28 -10.00
CA GLY A 163 -14.34 -15.33 -11.03
C GLY A 163 -15.41 -16.39 -10.75
N ALA A 164 -15.48 -16.88 -9.52
CA ALA A 164 -16.48 -17.86 -9.09
C ALA A 164 -17.91 -17.35 -9.27
N ALA A 165 -18.13 -16.06 -9.03
CA ALA A 165 -19.45 -15.48 -9.14
C ALA A 165 -19.88 -15.09 -10.56
N LEU A 166 -18.93 -14.73 -11.43
CA LEU A 166 -19.18 -14.54 -12.85
C LEU A 166 -19.61 -15.85 -13.54
N HIS A 167 -19.20 -17.01 -13.03
CA HIS A 167 -19.62 -18.32 -13.51
C HIS A 167 -21.05 -18.73 -13.09
N ALA A 168 -21.61 -18.17 -12.00
CA ALA A 168 -22.86 -18.65 -11.42
C ALA A 168 -24.00 -17.62 -11.43
N ASN A 169 -23.76 -16.37 -11.00
CA ASN A 169 -24.77 -15.30 -10.89
C ASN A 169 -24.09 -13.92 -10.60
N PRO A 170 -24.21 -12.91 -11.50
CA PRO A 170 -23.52 -11.62 -11.35
C PRO A 170 -23.82 -10.84 -10.05
N LEU A 171 -25.06 -10.92 -9.55
CA LEU A 171 -25.50 -10.25 -8.31
C LEU A 171 -24.87 -10.88 -7.05
N LEU A 172 -24.60 -12.19 -7.06
CA LEU A 172 -23.94 -12.88 -5.96
C LEU A 172 -22.44 -12.54 -5.88
N GLY A 173 -21.82 -12.18 -7.01
CA GLY A 173 -20.41 -11.76 -7.04
C GLY A 173 -20.16 -10.40 -6.44
N VAL A 174 -21.06 -9.47 -6.74
CA VAL A 174 -21.08 -8.18 -6.06
C VAL A 174 -21.31 -8.39 -4.56
N GLY A 175 -22.26 -9.25 -4.17
CA GLY A 175 -22.53 -9.59 -2.78
C GLY A 175 -21.32 -10.19 -2.05
N ALA A 176 -20.67 -11.20 -2.63
CA ALA A 176 -19.54 -11.90 -2.01
C ALA A 176 -18.30 -11.01 -1.92
N GLY A 177 -17.98 -10.25 -2.98
CA GLY A 177 -16.87 -9.30 -2.97
C GLY A 177 -17.09 -8.16 -1.97
N VAL A 178 -18.32 -7.65 -1.86
CA VAL A 178 -18.68 -6.64 -0.85
C VAL A 178 -18.60 -7.22 0.56
N VAL A 179 -19.11 -8.43 0.81
CA VAL A 179 -19.03 -9.07 2.14
C VAL A 179 -17.58 -9.33 2.54
N LEU A 180 -16.74 -9.85 1.65
CA LEU A 180 -15.31 -10.07 1.92
C LEU A 180 -14.56 -8.76 2.15
N GLY A 181 -14.83 -7.74 1.32
CA GLY A 181 -14.27 -6.39 1.48
C GLY A 181 -14.69 -5.75 2.80
N VAL A 182 -15.96 -5.89 3.20
CA VAL A 182 -16.49 -5.36 4.46
C VAL A 182 -15.95 -6.14 5.66
N VAL A 183 -15.91 -7.48 5.63
CA VAL A 183 -15.36 -8.29 6.73
C VAL A 183 -13.88 -7.98 6.92
N MET A 184 -13.11 -7.86 5.84
CA MET A 184 -11.71 -7.46 5.92
C MET A 184 -11.56 -6.01 6.35
N GLY A 185 -12.38 -5.08 5.84
CA GLY A 185 -12.40 -3.69 6.28
C GLY A 185 -12.69 -3.56 7.77
N VAL A 186 -13.65 -4.32 8.30
CA VAL A 186 -14.01 -4.37 9.73
C VAL A 186 -12.94 -5.05 10.57
N LEU A 187 -12.26 -6.09 10.06
CA LEU A 187 -11.14 -6.71 10.76
C LEU A 187 -9.93 -5.76 10.82
N VAL A 188 -9.63 -5.08 9.73
CA VAL A 188 -8.57 -4.07 9.64
C VAL A 188 -8.93 -2.89 10.54
N ASP A 189 -10.14 -2.33 10.46
CA ASP A 189 -10.62 -1.25 11.32
C ASP A 189 -10.71 -1.67 12.78
N GLY A 190 -11.08 -2.91 13.07
CA GLY A 190 -11.13 -3.46 14.41
C GLY A 190 -9.74 -3.58 15.02
N VAL A 191 -8.77 -4.07 14.25
CA VAL A 191 -7.36 -4.13 14.66
C VAL A 191 -6.79 -2.71 14.80
N VAL A 192 -7.07 -1.81 13.87
CA VAL A 192 -6.64 -0.40 13.90
C VAL A 192 -7.26 0.32 15.10
N ARG A 193 -8.58 0.24 15.32
CA ARG A 193 -9.27 0.85 16.47
C ARG A 193 -8.86 0.23 17.80
N LEU A 194 -8.63 -1.07 17.89
CA LEU A 194 -8.15 -1.70 19.12
C LEU A 194 -6.72 -1.24 19.45
N VAL A 195 -5.88 -1.10 18.42
CA VAL A 195 -4.51 -0.59 18.56
C VAL A 195 -4.49 0.92 18.86
N LEU A 196 -5.38 1.72 18.26
CA LEU A 196 -5.51 3.16 18.52
C LEU A 196 -6.14 3.45 19.89
N ARG A 197 -7.22 2.75 20.29
CA ARG A 197 -7.84 2.88 21.63
C ARG A 197 -6.89 2.46 22.75
N ARG A 198 -6.03 1.47 22.54
CA ARG A 198 -4.98 1.12 23.53
C ARG A 198 -3.86 2.16 23.62
N ARG A 199 -3.83 3.16 22.74
CA ARG A 199 -2.70 4.09 22.59
C ARG A 199 -3.07 5.57 22.61
N GLY A 200 -4.36 5.94 22.70
CA GLY A 200 -4.83 7.30 22.97
C GLY A 200 -4.44 8.36 21.93
N ILE A 201 -4.51 8.02 20.63
CA ILE A 201 -4.17 8.94 19.54
C ILE A 201 -5.42 9.16 18.68
N ASP A 202 -5.98 10.37 18.72
CA ASP A 202 -7.10 10.82 17.89
C ASP A 202 -6.60 11.74 16.75
N PRO A 203 -6.61 11.28 15.48
CA PRO A 203 -6.10 12.05 14.33
C PRO A 203 -6.81 13.38 14.08
N ILE A 204 -8.07 13.49 14.54
CA ILE A 204 -8.90 14.70 14.39
C ILE A 204 -8.38 15.81 15.31
N GLU A 205 -7.85 15.46 16.48
CA GLU A 205 -7.34 16.42 17.46
C GLU A 205 -6.03 17.06 17.01
N GLN A 206 -5.17 16.29 16.34
CA GLN A 206 -3.92 16.81 15.77
C GLN A 206 -4.15 17.72 14.55
N MET A 207 -5.20 17.46 13.75
CA MET A 207 -5.59 18.38 12.68
C MET A 207 -6.08 19.72 13.25
N HIS A 208 -6.81 19.67 14.37
CA HIS A 208 -7.29 20.86 15.07
C HIS A 208 -6.13 21.69 15.64
N GLU A 209 -5.13 21.06 16.25
CA GLU A 209 -3.91 21.75 16.72
C GLU A 209 -3.15 22.43 15.59
N VAL A 210 -3.06 21.80 14.40
CA VAL A 210 -2.35 22.35 13.25
C VAL A 210 -3.11 23.51 12.61
N VAL A 211 -4.45 23.46 12.59
CA VAL A 211 -5.30 24.55 12.09
C VAL A 211 -5.26 25.74 13.05
N HIS A 212 -5.37 25.53 14.37
CA HIS A 212 -5.28 26.61 15.35
C HIS A 212 -3.91 27.29 15.35
N GLN A 213 -2.80 26.55 15.23
CA GLN A 213 -1.47 27.16 15.09
C GLN A 213 -1.30 27.97 13.81
N ARG A 214 -2.12 27.70 12.78
CA ARG A 214 -2.10 28.45 11.52
C ARG A 214 -2.83 29.77 11.68
N GLU A 215 -4.01 29.76 12.31
CA GLU A 215 -4.78 30.98 12.66
C GLU A 215 -3.99 31.89 13.61
N GLU A 216 -3.35 31.33 14.64
CA GLU A 216 -2.56 32.10 15.60
C GLU A 216 -1.28 32.71 14.99
N SER A 217 -0.77 32.12 13.90
CA SER A 217 0.38 32.64 13.15
C SER A 217 0.01 33.65 12.06
N GLU A 218 -1.26 33.69 11.65
CA GLU A 218 -1.80 34.64 10.68
C GLU A 218 -2.43 35.86 11.37
N ASP A 219 -2.62 35.86 12.69
CA ASP A 219 -3.11 37.02 13.43
C ASP A 219 -2.09 38.18 13.40
N PRO A 220 -2.33 39.24 12.60
CA PRO A 220 -1.36 40.32 12.40
C PRO A 220 -1.22 41.22 13.63
N GLN A 221 -2.09 41.05 14.64
CA GLN A 221 -2.16 41.93 15.81
C GLN A 221 -1.17 41.57 16.93
N ALA A 222 -0.51 40.39 16.88
CA ALA A 222 0.47 39.98 17.88
C ALA A 222 1.85 40.67 17.75
N LEU A 223 2.06 41.50 16.72
CA LEU A 223 3.34 42.14 16.39
C LEU A 223 3.42 43.64 16.77
N GLU A 224 2.45 44.19 17.49
CA GLU A 224 2.62 45.54 18.06
C GLU A 224 3.34 45.46 19.42
N PRO A 225 4.59 45.98 19.54
CA PRO A 225 5.23 46.14 20.83
C PRO A 225 4.45 47.20 21.63
N ARG A 226 3.96 46.80 22.81
CA ARG A 226 3.40 47.73 23.79
C ARG A 226 4.49 48.76 24.16
N HIS A 227 4.26 50.01 23.76
CA HIS A 227 4.92 51.18 24.30
C HIS A 227 4.14 51.74 25.48
#